data_AF-A0A7K2MGE2-F1
#
_entry.id   AF-A0A7K2MGE2-F1
#
_cell.length_a   1.000
_cell.length_b   1.000
_cell.length_c   1.000
_cell.angle_alpha   90.00
_cell.angle_beta   90.00
_cell.angle_gamma   90.00
#
_symmetry.space_group_name_H-M   'P 1'
#
loop_
_entity.id
_entity.type
_entity.pdbx_description
1 polymer ?
#
loop_
_entity_poly.entity_id
_entity_poly.type
_entity_poly.pdbx_seq_one_letter_code
_entity_poly.pdbx_strand_id
1 'polypeptide(L)'
;AFVLFSSAAGVLGNAGQANYAAANVFLDALAQTRRTEGLPGLSLAWGLWAGASAMTAGLGETDRHRIARLGAEALSETDGLALLDKAVAGDGDGLLVPVRLNLPALRALADFGRLPALFSGLVRTRPRRAAETKAGSGVGLRERLAGMNEAEAERHLAHLVRSEVAAVLGHASPDAVGPKRSFTELGFDSLTAVELRNRLTAATGLRLPATLIFDYPNSTVLAERIRLEIVPEGAAAAEQDDPEEKAFREAVSAIPMSRFREAGLLDLVLRLAGPKRQQETATGGEETESIDEMDVDNLIRMALDGKDS
;
A
#
# COMPACT_ATOMS: atom_id res chain seq x y z
N ALA A 1 20.31 32.46 -26.24
CA ALA A 1 20.14 31.09 -25.70
C ALA A 1 18.90 30.45 -26.32
N PHE A 2 18.78 29.12 -26.25
CA PHE A 2 17.55 28.39 -26.60
C PHE A 2 17.15 27.59 -25.36
N VAL A 3 16.06 28.00 -24.70
CA VAL A 3 15.64 27.47 -23.40
C VAL A 3 14.22 26.94 -23.51
N LEU A 4 14.03 25.68 -23.13
CA LEU A 4 12.75 25.01 -23.07
C LEU A 4 12.28 24.91 -21.62
N PHE A 5 11.01 25.21 -21.40
CA PHE A 5 10.36 25.08 -20.11
C PHE A 5 9.61 23.75 -20.11
N SER A 6 10.22 22.78 -19.42
CA SER A 6 9.74 21.42 -19.25
C SER A 6 9.21 21.23 -17.81
N SER A 7 8.86 20.02 -17.43
CA SER A 7 8.34 19.67 -16.11
C SER A 7 9.06 18.47 -15.53
N ALA A 8 9.34 18.52 -14.23
CA ALA A 8 9.83 17.38 -13.46
C ALA A 8 8.91 16.15 -13.55
N ALA A 9 7.65 16.30 -14.00
CA ALA A 9 6.76 15.18 -14.32
C ALA A 9 7.31 14.25 -15.43
N GLY A 10 8.17 14.75 -16.33
CA GLY A 10 8.87 13.92 -17.32
C GLY A 10 9.99 13.06 -16.71
N VAL A 11 10.59 13.52 -15.62
CA VAL A 11 11.75 12.88 -14.94
C VAL A 11 11.32 11.97 -13.79
N LEU A 12 10.37 12.44 -12.97
CA LEU A 12 9.87 11.75 -11.78
C LEU A 12 8.63 10.88 -12.08
N GLY A 13 7.98 11.11 -13.22
CA GLY A 13 6.66 10.59 -13.54
C GLY A 13 5.54 11.32 -12.79
N ASN A 14 4.34 11.35 -13.38
CA ASN A 14 3.12 11.68 -12.65
C ASN A 14 1.95 10.81 -13.14
N ALA A 15 1.30 10.10 -12.21
CA ALA A 15 0.21 9.18 -12.53
C ALA A 15 -0.99 9.94 -13.12
N GLY A 16 -1.57 9.40 -14.20
CA GLY A 16 -2.67 10.07 -14.92
C GLY A 16 -2.25 11.22 -15.85
N GLN A 17 -0.95 11.56 -15.93
CA GLN A 17 -0.43 12.64 -16.79
C GLN A 17 0.58 12.12 -17.83
N ALA A 18 0.36 10.91 -18.36
CA ALA A 18 1.31 10.26 -19.28
C ALA A 18 1.55 11.07 -20.59
N ASN A 19 0.51 11.70 -21.12
CA ASN A 19 0.58 12.60 -22.28
C ASN A 19 1.43 13.85 -21.99
N TYR A 20 1.22 14.47 -20.83
CA TYR A 20 1.99 15.64 -20.38
C TYR A 20 3.46 15.26 -20.11
N ALA A 21 3.71 14.14 -19.43
CA ALA A 21 5.06 13.63 -19.20
C ALA A 21 5.80 13.37 -20.53
N ALA A 22 5.15 12.70 -21.50
CA ALA A 22 5.73 12.44 -22.82
C ALA A 22 6.06 13.73 -23.59
N ALA A 23 5.18 14.75 -23.54
CA ALA A 23 5.44 16.04 -24.17
C ALA A 23 6.65 16.77 -23.55
N ASN A 24 6.81 16.71 -22.21
CA ASN A 24 7.95 17.30 -21.52
C ASN A 24 9.26 16.53 -21.81
N VAL A 25 9.23 15.20 -21.82
CA VAL A 25 10.39 14.37 -22.23
C VAL A 25 10.81 14.65 -23.68
N PHE A 26 9.87 14.96 -24.59
CA PHE A 26 10.20 15.40 -25.94
C PHE A 26 10.95 16.74 -25.95
N LEU A 27 10.56 17.71 -25.11
CA LEU A 27 11.29 18.98 -24.95
C LEU A 27 12.71 18.73 -24.41
N ASP A 28 12.85 17.87 -23.40
CA ASP A 28 14.14 17.51 -22.80
C ASP A 28 15.07 16.87 -23.85
N ALA A 29 14.55 15.91 -24.62
CA ALA A 29 15.28 15.28 -25.72
C ALA A 29 15.64 16.27 -26.84
N LEU A 30 14.74 17.20 -27.19
CA LEU A 30 15.00 18.22 -28.20
C LEU A 30 16.16 19.15 -27.79
N ALA A 31 16.21 19.58 -26.53
CA ALA A 31 17.33 20.36 -26.01
C ALA A 31 18.66 19.57 -26.08
N GLN A 32 18.62 18.29 -25.75
CA GLN A 32 19.79 17.41 -25.80
C GLN A 32 20.29 17.18 -27.23
N THR A 33 19.41 16.83 -28.18
CA THR A 33 19.76 16.65 -29.60
C THR A 33 20.40 17.90 -30.19
N ARG A 34 19.84 19.08 -29.92
CA ARG A 34 20.43 20.36 -30.36
C ARG A 34 21.87 20.54 -29.87
N ARG A 35 22.16 20.20 -28.60
CA ARG A 35 23.55 20.25 -28.09
C ARG A 35 24.47 19.26 -28.78
N THR A 36 24.00 18.07 -29.14
CA THR A 36 24.81 17.09 -29.90
C THR A 36 25.14 17.57 -31.32
N GLU A 37 24.33 18.47 -31.88
CA GLU A 37 24.56 19.15 -33.16
C GLU A 37 25.41 20.44 -33.01
N GLY A 38 25.92 20.74 -31.81
CA GLY A 38 26.65 21.98 -31.53
C GLY A 38 25.78 23.24 -31.44
N LEU A 39 24.44 23.09 -31.43
CA LEU A 39 23.49 24.19 -31.31
C LEU A 39 23.15 24.47 -29.83
N PRO A 40 22.80 25.72 -29.47
CA PRO A 40 22.29 26.02 -28.14
C PRO A 40 21.03 25.20 -27.82
N GLY A 41 21.02 24.60 -26.63
CA GLY A 41 19.89 23.89 -26.05
C GLY A 41 20.03 23.79 -24.53
N LEU A 42 18.96 24.12 -23.83
CA LEU A 42 18.79 23.94 -22.39
C LEU A 42 17.32 23.60 -22.15
N SER A 43 17.03 22.51 -21.44
CA SER A 43 15.70 22.23 -20.89
C SER A 43 15.72 22.39 -19.37
N LEU A 44 14.67 23.01 -18.84
CA LEU A 44 14.44 23.18 -17.41
C LEU A 44 13.18 22.41 -17.02
N ALA A 45 13.36 21.21 -16.47
CA ALA A 45 12.29 20.36 -15.97
C ALA A 45 11.82 20.85 -14.59
N TRP A 46 10.95 21.85 -14.58
CA TRP A 46 10.54 22.56 -13.37
C TRP A 46 9.75 21.67 -12.39
N GLY A 47 10.10 21.80 -11.11
CA GLY A 47 9.27 21.31 -10.00
C GLY A 47 7.99 22.13 -9.79
N LEU A 48 7.28 21.87 -8.69
CA LEU A 48 6.08 22.61 -8.33
C LEU A 48 6.41 24.09 -8.02
N TRP A 49 5.59 25.03 -8.48
CA TRP A 49 5.64 26.44 -8.11
C TRP A 49 4.53 26.78 -7.11
N ALA A 50 4.79 27.70 -6.19
CA ALA A 50 3.86 28.13 -5.15
C ALA A 50 2.76 29.07 -5.68
N GLY A 51 3.02 29.77 -6.79
CA GLY A 51 2.05 30.62 -7.48
C GLY A 51 1.16 29.84 -8.43
N ALA A 52 -0.10 30.28 -8.59
CA ALA A 52 -1.00 29.78 -9.62
C ALA A 52 -0.64 30.36 -11.00
N SER A 53 0.44 29.84 -11.61
CA SER A 53 0.74 30.14 -13.02
C SER A 53 -0.39 29.66 -13.92
N ALA A 54 -0.58 30.28 -15.09
CA ALA A 54 -1.58 29.83 -16.08
C ALA A 54 -1.37 28.37 -16.53
N MET A 55 -0.15 27.82 -16.38
CA MET A 55 0.20 26.44 -16.69
C MET A 55 -0.13 25.45 -15.56
N THR A 56 -0.19 25.93 -14.31
CA THR A 56 -0.51 25.16 -13.10
C THR A 56 -1.92 25.45 -12.57
N ALA A 57 -2.67 26.36 -13.20
CA ALA A 57 -4.03 26.73 -12.81
C ALA A 57 -5.04 25.56 -12.91
N GLY A 58 -4.75 24.57 -13.77
CA GLY A 58 -5.53 23.33 -13.88
C GLY A 58 -5.09 22.21 -12.93
N LEU A 59 -4.02 22.38 -12.15
CA LEU A 59 -3.61 21.39 -11.15
C LEU A 59 -4.45 21.54 -9.89
N GLY A 60 -5.24 20.51 -9.59
CA GLY A 60 -6.04 20.44 -8.39
C GLY A 60 -5.16 20.27 -7.14
N GLU A 61 -5.76 20.45 -5.96
CA GLU A 61 -5.02 20.31 -4.70
C GLU A 61 -4.42 18.90 -4.53
N THR A 62 -5.09 17.89 -5.08
CA THR A 62 -4.64 16.50 -5.17
C THR A 62 -3.31 16.32 -5.93
N ASP A 63 -3.06 17.13 -6.97
CA ASP A 63 -1.82 17.11 -7.75
C ASP A 63 -0.67 17.78 -6.98
N ARG A 64 -0.94 18.90 -6.30
CA ARG A 64 0.03 19.55 -5.39
C ARG A 64 0.46 18.60 -4.29
N HIS A 65 -0.50 17.93 -3.64
CA HIS A 65 -0.22 16.88 -2.66
C HIS A 65 0.54 15.69 -3.27
N ARG A 66 0.33 15.34 -4.55
CA ARG A 66 1.09 14.25 -5.20
C ARG A 66 2.56 14.60 -5.44
N ILE A 67 2.86 15.82 -5.84
CA ILE A 67 4.25 16.26 -6.00
C ILE A 67 4.92 16.43 -4.63
N ALA A 68 4.19 16.90 -3.61
CA ALA A 68 4.66 16.92 -2.23
C ALA A 68 5.00 15.51 -1.68
N ARG A 69 4.21 14.47 -2.02
CA ARG A 69 4.48 13.07 -1.67
C ARG A 69 5.80 12.52 -2.24
N LEU A 70 6.38 13.14 -3.28
CA LEU A 70 7.69 12.78 -3.82
C LEU A 70 8.86 13.47 -3.08
N GLY A 71 8.60 14.21 -2.00
CA GLY A 71 9.63 14.93 -1.25
C GLY A 71 10.04 16.26 -1.89
N ALA A 72 9.21 16.83 -2.77
CA ALA A 72 9.41 18.14 -3.38
C ALA A 72 8.51 19.21 -2.73
N GLU A 73 9.07 20.38 -2.44
CA GLU A 73 8.34 21.56 -1.98
C GLU A 73 8.01 22.49 -3.15
N ALA A 74 7.02 23.35 -2.97
CA ALA A 74 6.73 24.40 -3.93
C ALA A 74 7.83 25.47 -3.93
N LEU A 75 8.37 25.79 -5.11
CA LEU A 75 9.29 26.89 -5.34
C LEU A 75 8.56 28.24 -5.23
N SER A 76 9.17 29.20 -4.53
CA SER A 76 8.72 30.59 -4.63
C SER A 76 9.10 31.18 -5.99
N GLU A 77 8.41 32.23 -6.43
CA GLU A 77 8.75 32.91 -7.68
C GLU A 77 10.18 33.47 -7.66
N THR A 78 10.62 33.99 -6.51
CA THR A 78 12.00 34.46 -6.28
C THR A 78 13.02 33.34 -6.39
N ASP A 79 12.77 32.17 -5.79
CA ASP A 79 13.65 31.01 -5.90
C ASP A 79 13.70 30.50 -7.36
N GLY A 80 12.54 30.44 -8.02
CA GLY A 80 12.42 29.99 -9.41
C GLY A 80 13.19 30.87 -10.39
N LEU A 81 13.06 32.20 -10.28
CA LEU A 81 13.82 33.15 -11.10
C LEU A 81 15.33 33.06 -10.81
N ALA A 82 15.73 32.97 -9.53
CA ALA A 82 17.15 32.82 -9.18
C ALA A 82 17.75 31.48 -9.68
N LEU A 83 16.95 30.43 -9.84
CA LEU A 83 17.35 29.17 -10.49
C LEU A 83 17.43 29.31 -12.01
N LEU A 84 16.53 30.07 -12.65
CA LEU A 84 16.58 30.37 -14.08
C LEU A 84 17.86 31.14 -14.44
N ASP A 85 18.19 32.20 -13.69
CA ASP A 85 19.40 33.00 -13.92
C ASP A 85 20.66 32.15 -13.83
N LYS A 86 20.75 31.28 -12.80
CA LYS A 86 21.86 30.32 -12.64
C LYS A 86 21.93 29.30 -13.77
N ALA A 87 20.79 28.82 -14.25
CA ALA A 87 20.73 27.84 -15.33
C ALA A 87 21.15 28.42 -16.68
N VAL A 88 20.78 29.68 -16.97
CA VAL A 88 21.15 30.36 -18.22
C VAL A 88 22.61 30.84 -18.20
N ALA A 89 23.17 31.14 -17.02
CA ALA A 89 24.57 31.52 -16.85
C ALA A 89 25.55 30.33 -16.74
N GLY A 90 25.06 29.09 -16.75
CA GLY A 90 25.89 27.88 -16.61
C GLY A 90 26.18 27.20 -17.95
N ASP A 91 27.44 26.83 -18.19
CA ASP A 91 27.87 26.21 -19.46
C ASP A 91 27.65 24.69 -19.53
N GLY A 92 27.45 24.02 -18.38
CA GLY A 92 27.52 22.56 -18.24
C GLY A 92 26.40 21.77 -18.92
N ASP A 93 25.23 21.71 -18.28
CA ASP A 93 24.21 20.70 -18.57
C ASP A 93 23.17 21.14 -19.61
N GLY A 94 22.67 20.18 -20.40
CA GLY A 94 21.59 20.40 -21.36
C GLY A 94 20.18 20.19 -20.80
N LEU A 95 20.06 19.48 -19.68
CA LEU A 95 18.83 19.26 -18.94
C LEU A 95 19.12 19.50 -17.47
N LEU A 96 18.39 20.42 -16.86
CA LEU A 96 18.41 20.69 -15.43
C LEU A 96 17.01 20.47 -14.86
N VAL A 97 16.94 20.09 -13.57
CA VAL A 97 15.68 19.86 -12.85
C VAL A 97 15.59 20.86 -11.69
N PRO A 98 15.09 22.09 -11.91
CA PRO A 98 14.97 23.06 -10.83
C PRO A 98 13.81 22.65 -9.91
N VAL A 99 14.14 22.06 -8.77
CA VAL A 99 13.18 21.57 -7.77
C VAL A 99 13.69 21.85 -6.37
N ARG A 100 12.78 22.25 -5.48
CA ARG A 100 13.06 22.39 -4.05
C ARG A 100 12.77 21.05 -3.37
N LEU A 101 13.76 20.44 -2.71
CA LEU A 101 13.60 19.12 -2.10
C LEU A 101 13.57 19.20 -0.57
N ASN A 102 12.57 18.55 0.03
CA ASN A 102 12.52 18.31 1.47
C ASN A 102 13.44 17.13 1.82
N LEU A 103 14.74 17.41 1.93
CA LEU A 103 15.75 16.41 2.30
C LEU A 103 15.45 15.68 3.62
N PRO A 104 14.88 16.31 4.68
CA PRO A 104 14.41 15.58 5.86
C PRO A 104 13.37 14.49 5.56
N ALA A 105 12.33 14.80 4.77
CA ALA A 105 11.30 13.83 4.39
C ALA A 105 11.87 12.70 3.52
N LEU A 106 12.78 13.02 2.58
CA LEU A 106 13.48 12.00 1.79
C LEU A 106 14.33 11.07 2.66
N ARG A 107 15.00 11.57 3.72
CA ARG A 107 15.71 10.73 4.68
C ARG A 107 14.77 9.79 5.44
N ALA A 108 13.64 10.32 5.93
CA ALA A 108 12.63 9.50 6.60
C ALA A 108 12.09 8.38 5.69
N LEU A 109 11.78 8.68 4.42
CA LEU A 109 11.40 7.65 3.43
C LEU A 109 12.51 6.60 3.24
N ALA A 110 13.77 7.01 3.28
CA ALA A 110 14.90 6.10 3.15
C ALA A 110 15.10 5.19 4.38
N ASP A 111 14.87 5.68 5.59
CA ASP A 111 14.94 4.89 6.84
C ASP A 111 13.92 3.75 6.88
N PHE A 112 12.76 3.94 6.22
CA PHE A 112 11.74 2.91 5.99
C PHE A 112 11.94 2.07 4.72
N GLY A 113 13.02 2.27 3.96
CA GLY A 113 13.30 1.55 2.72
C GLY A 113 12.34 1.88 1.56
N ARG A 114 11.71 3.06 1.59
CA ARG A 114 10.69 3.53 0.63
C ARG A 114 11.17 4.67 -0.28
N LEU A 115 12.47 4.97 -0.28
CA LEU A 115 13.06 6.03 -1.11
C LEU A 115 13.03 5.65 -2.61
N PRO A 116 12.46 6.49 -3.50
CA PRO A 116 12.58 6.29 -4.94
C PRO A 116 14.04 6.24 -5.41
N ALA A 117 14.35 5.36 -6.36
CA ALA A 117 15.73 5.12 -6.80
C ALA A 117 16.45 6.39 -7.31
N LEU A 118 15.72 7.30 -7.99
CA LEU A 118 16.24 8.60 -8.43
C LEU A 118 16.81 9.46 -7.30
N PHE A 119 16.32 9.34 -6.06
CA PHE A 119 16.78 10.15 -4.93
C PHE A 119 17.87 9.47 -4.09
N SER A 120 18.28 8.25 -4.44
CA SER A 120 19.29 7.47 -3.69
C SER A 120 20.65 8.17 -3.56
N GLY A 121 21.03 8.99 -4.55
CA GLY A 121 22.26 9.81 -4.50
C GLY A 121 22.16 11.07 -3.64
N LEU A 122 20.95 11.54 -3.28
CA LEU A 122 20.74 12.81 -2.59
C LEU A 122 20.68 12.67 -1.07
N VAL A 123 20.32 11.49 -0.57
CA VAL A 123 20.27 11.18 0.86
C VAL A 123 21.14 9.97 1.17
N ARG A 124 22.15 10.19 2.02
CA ARG A 124 23.16 9.20 2.36
C ARG A 124 22.56 8.09 3.22
N THR A 125 22.04 7.04 2.59
CA THR A 125 21.52 5.87 3.29
C THR A 125 22.66 5.16 4.02
N ARG A 126 22.53 5.01 5.33
CA ARG A 126 23.45 4.17 6.10
C ARG A 126 23.11 2.73 5.72
N PRO A 127 24.07 1.87 5.29
CA PRO A 127 23.77 0.49 4.96
C PRO A 127 23.28 -0.22 6.21
N ARG A 128 21.95 -0.39 6.32
CA ARG A 128 21.32 -1.11 7.42
C ARG A 128 21.81 -2.54 7.35
N ARG A 129 22.48 -3.03 8.40
CA ARG A 129 22.82 -4.45 8.53
C ARG A 129 21.53 -5.23 8.29
N ALA A 130 21.52 -6.09 7.26
CA ALA A 130 20.31 -6.76 6.78
C ALA A 130 19.84 -7.92 7.71
N ALA A 131 20.39 -7.98 8.93
CA ALA A 131 20.00 -8.88 9.99
C ALA A 131 19.37 -8.04 11.12
N GLU A 132 18.03 -7.98 11.13
CA GLU A 132 17.13 -7.89 12.31
C GLU A 132 15.70 -7.50 11.88
N THR A 133 15.52 -6.58 10.93
CA THR A 133 14.18 -6.15 10.46
C THR A 133 13.43 -7.15 9.53
N LYS A 134 13.84 -8.43 9.52
CA LYS A 134 13.14 -9.53 8.82
C LYS A 134 12.51 -10.57 9.75
N ALA A 135 12.56 -10.38 11.07
CA ALA A 135 11.51 -10.91 11.94
C ALA A 135 10.25 -10.05 11.74
N GLY A 136 9.09 -10.69 11.50
CA GLY A 136 7.94 -10.03 10.88
C GLY A 136 7.35 -8.88 11.70
N SER A 137 7.05 -7.75 11.05
CA SER A 137 6.31 -6.62 11.64
C SER A 137 4.98 -7.05 12.25
N GLY A 138 4.28 -8.00 11.62
CA GLY A 138 3.07 -8.61 12.16
C GLY A 138 3.29 -9.53 13.36
N VAL A 139 4.46 -10.18 13.48
CA VAL A 139 4.83 -10.95 14.68
C VAL A 139 5.05 -10.00 15.85
N GLY A 140 5.89 -8.98 15.66
CA GLY A 140 6.14 -7.95 16.66
C GLY A 140 4.95 -7.02 16.95
N LEU A 141 3.88 -7.04 16.13
CA LEU A 141 2.59 -6.40 16.47
C LEU A 141 1.73 -7.36 17.30
N ARG A 142 1.64 -8.64 16.93
CA ARG A 142 0.91 -9.66 17.68
C ARG A 142 1.45 -9.83 19.11
N GLU A 143 2.77 -9.88 19.28
CA GLU A 143 3.44 -9.90 20.59
C GLU A 143 3.10 -8.67 21.46
N ARG A 144 3.04 -7.48 20.85
CA ARG A 144 2.66 -6.25 21.57
C ARG A 144 1.19 -6.23 21.97
N LEU A 145 0.30 -6.82 21.17
CA LEU A 145 -1.13 -6.91 21.49
C LEU A 145 -1.44 -8.01 22.51
N ALA A 146 -0.65 -9.10 22.56
CA ALA A 146 -0.83 -10.19 23.53
C ALA A 146 -0.69 -9.73 24.99
N GLY A 147 0.08 -8.67 25.25
CA GLY A 147 0.23 -8.06 26.58
C GLY A 147 -0.76 -6.94 26.91
N MET A 148 -1.73 -6.65 26.05
CA MET A 148 -2.71 -5.55 26.21
C MET A 148 -4.11 -6.09 26.51
N ASN A 149 -4.89 -5.36 27.30
CA ASN A 149 -6.34 -5.62 27.36
C ASN A 149 -7.03 -5.14 26.06
N GLU A 150 -8.25 -5.60 25.83
CA GLU A 150 -8.99 -5.31 24.59
C GLU A 150 -9.11 -3.80 24.29
N ALA A 151 -9.42 -2.98 25.31
CA ALA A 151 -9.53 -1.54 25.15
C ALA A 151 -8.17 -0.85 24.87
N GLU A 152 -7.06 -1.40 25.36
CA GLU A 152 -5.69 -0.95 24.99
C GLU A 152 -5.34 -1.35 23.56
N ALA A 153 -5.61 -2.61 23.17
CA ALA A 153 -5.41 -3.12 21.83
C ALA A 153 -6.18 -2.29 20.78
N GLU A 154 -7.46 -1.99 21.05
CA GLU A 154 -8.29 -1.10 20.22
C GLU A 154 -7.69 0.30 20.08
N ARG A 155 -7.32 0.95 21.19
CA ARG A 155 -6.72 2.29 21.17
C ARG A 155 -5.39 2.29 20.40
N HIS A 156 -4.57 1.26 20.55
CA HIS A 156 -3.30 1.10 19.85
C HIS A 156 -3.50 0.95 18.35
N LEU A 157 -4.40 0.07 17.92
CA LEU A 157 -4.73 -0.16 16.51
C LEU A 157 -5.42 1.06 15.87
N ALA A 158 -6.33 1.73 16.57
CA ALA A 158 -6.95 2.96 16.09
C ALA A 158 -5.92 4.08 15.90
N HIS A 159 -4.95 4.21 16.81
CA HIS A 159 -3.83 5.14 16.64
C HIS A 159 -2.94 4.76 15.45
N LEU A 160 -2.62 3.48 15.27
CA LEU A 160 -1.84 2.98 14.13
C LEU A 160 -2.52 3.32 12.79
N VAL A 161 -3.81 3.00 12.64
CA VAL A 161 -4.58 3.28 11.43
C VAL A 161 -4.65 4.79 11.17
N ARG A 162 -4.96 5.61 12.18
CA ARG A 162 -4.97 7.08 12.05
C ARG A 162 -3.60 7.65 11.67
N SER A 163 -2.52 7.04 12.13
CA SER A 163 -1.14 7.44 11.80
C SER A 163 -0.80 7.18 10.33
N GLU A 164 -1.13 5.99 9.81
CA GLU A 164 -0.93 5.69 8.39
C GLU A 164 -1.85 6.52 7.49
N VAL A 165 -3.11 6.76 7.91
CA VAL A 165 -4.04 7.65 7.21
C VAL A 165 -3.51 9.08 7.15
N ALA A 166 -3.07 9.64 8.28
CA ALA A 166 -2.44 10.96 8.33
C ALA A 166 -1.22 11.04 7.41
N ALA A 167 -0.39 10.00 7.39
CA ALA A 167 0.81 9.94 6.57
C ALA A 167 0.55 9.67 5.07
N VAL A 168 -0.63 9.20 4.67
CA VAL A 168 -1.09 9.15 3.26
C VAL A 168 -1.64 10.51 2.81
N LEU A 169 -2.40 11.18 3.69
CA LEU A 169 -3.01 12.49 3.43
C LEU A 169 -2.04 13.67 3.61
N GLY A 170 -0.86 13.45 4.18
CA GLY A 170 0.15 14.49 4.42
C GLY A 170 -0.11 15.35 5.66
N HIS A 171 -0.91 14.87 6.61
CA HIS A 171 -1.13 15.53 7.89
C HIS A 171 0.03 15.30 8.86
N ALA A 172 0.42 16.35 9.59
CA ALA A 172 1.54 16.30 10.55
C ALA A 172 1.25 15.50 11.84
N SER A 173 -0.02 15.15 12.10
CA SER A 173 -0.44 14.38 13.29
C SER A 173 -1.62 13.45 12.97
N PRO A 174 -1.69 12.25 13.58
CA PRO A 174 -2.89 11.41 13.58
C PRO A 174 -4.13 12.15 14.09
N ASP A 175 -3.97 13.19 14.92
CA ASP A 175 -5.08 13.94 15.50
C ASP A 175 -5.79 14.90 14.55
N ALA A 176 -5.19 15.19 13.39
CA ALA A 176 -5.91 15.82 12.29
C ALA A 176 -6.95 14.88 11.64
N VAL A 177 -6.84 13.56 11.85
CA VAL A 177 -7.74 12.54 11.29
C VAL A 177 -8.84 12.24 12.31
N GLY A 178 -10.07 12.68 12.00
CA GLY A 178 -11.26 12.34 12.78
C GLY A 178 -11.53 10.83 12.72
N PRO A 179 -11.59 10.10 13.85
CA PRO A 179 -11.60 8.63 13.86
C PRO A 179 -12.81 8.01 13.16
N LYS A 180 -13.97 8.69 13.23
CA LYS A 180 -15.24 8.28 12.62
C LYS A 180 -15.54 8.95 11.27
N ARG A 181 -14.65 9.83 10.79
CA ARG A 181 -14.87 10.55 9.51
C ARG A 181 -14.64 9.58 8.34
N SER A 182 -15.46 9.68 7.30
CA SER A 182 -15.32 8.79 6.14
C SER A 182 -14.00 9.05 5.42
N PHE A 183 -13.35 7.98 4.95
CA PHE A 183 -12.17 8.09 4.08
C PHE A 183 -12.49 8.87 2.80
N THR A 184 -13.69 8.73 2.23
CA THR A 184 -14.10 9.52 1.05
C THR A 184 -14.18 11.02 1.35
N GLU A 185 -14.69 11.41 2.52
CA GLU A 185 -14.74 12.81 2.97
C GLU A 185 -13.36 13.39 3.35
N LEU A 186 -12.41 12.50 3.68
CA LEU A 186 -11.00 12.83 3.92
C LEU A 186 -10.20 12.95 2.61
N GLY A 187 -10.83 12.71 1.45
CA GLY A 187 -10.19 12.84 0.14
C GLY A 187 -9.47 11.57 -0.35
N PHE A 188 -9.82 10.39 0.16
CA PHE A 188 -9.32 9.14 -0.42
C PHE A 188 -9.90 8.88 -1.82
N ASP A 189 -9.00 8.50 -2.71
CA ASP A 189 -9.22 8.07 -4.09
C ASP A 189 -8.69 6.63 -4.28
N SER A 190 -8.84 6.08 -5.49
CA SER A 190 -8.40 4.71 -5.82
C SER A 190 -6.90 4.48 -5.64
N LEU A 191 -6.05 5.52 -5.66
CA LEU A 191 -4.60 5.38 -5.52
C LEU A 191 -4.15 5.43 -4.05
N THR A 192 -4.64 6.42 -3.31
CA THR A 192 -4.43 6.56 -1.86
C THR A 192 -5.00 5.38 -1.09
N ALA A 193 -6.09 4.75 -1.58
CA ALA A 193 -6.58 3.48 -1.06
C ALA A 193 -5.57 2.34 -1.18
N VAL A 194 -4.93 2.20 -2.35
CA VAL A 194 -3.85 1.21 -2.55
C VAL A 194 -2.63 1.54 -1.70
N GLU A 195 -2.29 2.82 -1.52
CA GLU A 195 -1.18 3.25 -0.66
C GLU A 195 -1.44 2.91 0.82
N LEU A 196 -2.62 3.25 1.35
CA LEU A 196 -3.01 2.91 2.73
C LEU A 196 -3.02 1.39 2.94
N ARG A 197 -3.58 0.63 1.99
CA ARG A 197 -3.55 -0.84 2.01
C ARG A 197 -2.12 -1.36 2.11
N ASN A 198 -1.22 -0.87 1.26
CA ASN A 198 0.19 -1.31 1.25
C ASN A 198 0.92 -0.96 2.56
N ARG A 199 0.65 0.23 3.12
CA ARG A 199 1.19 0.68 4.41
C ARG A 199 0.72 -0.19 5.57
N LEU A 200 -0.59 -0.42 5.66
CA LEU A 200 -1.18 -1.27 6.70
C LEU A 200 -0.73 -2.73 6.56
N THR A 201 -0.65 -3.27 5.35
CA THR A 201 -0.03 -4.59 5.07
C THR A 201 1.39 -4.67 5.62
N ALA A 202 2.22 -3.63 5.41
CA ALA A 202 3.59 -3.59 5.92
C ALA A 202 3.66 -3.44 7.45
N ALA A 203 2.76 -2.67 8.07
CA ALA A 203 2.72 -2.45 9.52
C ALA A 203 2.17 -3.65 10.30
N THR A 204 1.15 -4.32 9.75
CA THR A 204 0.41 -5.41 10.43
C THR A 204 0.86 -6.81 10.00
N GLY A 205 1.56 -6.94 8.87
CA GLY A 205 1.88 -8.23 8.25
C GLY A 205 0.69 -8.95 7.61
N LEU A 206 -0.52 -8.38 7.65
CA LEU A 206 -1.74 -8.97 7.08
C LEU A 206 -1.81 -8.80 5.56
N ARG A 207 -2.48 -9.73 4.88
CA ARG A 207 -2.85 -9.59 3.47
C ARG A 207 -4.19 -8.87 3.34
N LEU A 208 -4.15 -7.54 3.30
CA LEU A 208 -5.36 -6.72 3.18
C LEU A 208 -5.85 -6.61 1.71
N PRO A 209 -7.18 -6.68 1.46
CA PRO A 209 -7.76 -6.54 0.12
C PRO A 209 -7.66 -5.11 -0.41
N ALA A 210 -7.75 -4.92 -1.73
CA ALA A 210 -7.72 -3.59 -2.34
C ALA A 210 -9.01 -2.77 -2.10
N THR A 211 -10.11 -3.43 -1.77
CA THR A 211 -11.44 -2.84 -1.48
C THR A 211 -11.57 -2.28 -0.06
N LEU A 212 -10.56 -2.49 0.80
CA LEU A 212 -10.53 -2.16 2.23
C LEU A 212 -11.19 -0.84 2.64
N ILE A 213 -11.00 0.24 1.86
CA ILE A 213 -11.54 1.57 2.17
C ILE A 213 -13.04 1.68 1.90
N PHE A 214 -13.56 0.90 0.96
CA PHE A 214 -15.00 0.81 0.67
C PHE A 214 -15.68 -0.15 1.65
N ASP A 215 -15.00 -1.25 2.02
CA ASP A 215 -15.50 -2.23 2.98
C ASP A 215 -15.52 -1.68 4.42
N TYR A 216 -14.53 -0.82 4.76
CA TYR A 216 -14.35 -0.25 6.09
C TYR A 216 -14.18 1.28 5.98
N PRO A 217 -15.28 2.07 6.10
CA PRO A 217 -15.30 3.45 5.65
C PRO A 217 -14.55 4.45 6.54
N ASN A 218 -14.08 4.07 7.73
CA ASN A 218 -13.35 4.96 8.64
C ASN A 218 -12.29 4.22 9.47
N SER A 219 -11.45 5.00 10.17
CA SER A 219 -10.29 4.49 10.90
C SER A 219 -10.64 3.57 12.07
N THR A 220 -11.78 3.78 12.73
CA THR A 220 -12.24 2.92 13.84
C THR A 220 -12.64 1.53 13.35
N VAL A 221 -13.51 1.44 12.34
CA VAL A 221 -13.98 0.16 11.78
C VAL A 221 -12.82 -0.64 11.18
N LEU A 222 -11.88 0.05 10.53
CA LEU A 222 -10.68 -0.59 9.97
C LEU A 222 -9.73 -1.12 11.06
N ALA A 223 -9.57 -0.40 12.18
CA ALA A 223 -8.76 -0.88 13.30
C ALA A 223 -9.37 -2.12 13.98
N GLU A 224 -10.69 -2.16 14.14
CA GLU A 224 -11.44 -3.31 14.64
C GLU A 224 -11.27 -4.54 13.73
N ARG A 225 -11.41 -4.38 12.41
CA ARG A 225 -11.17 -5.48 11.47
C ARG A 225 -9.74 -6.02 11.54
N ILE A 226 -8.75 -5.14 11.69
CA ILE A 226 -7.35 -5.52 11.86
C ILE A 226 -7.14 -6.28 13.20
N ARG A 227 -7.87 -5.93 14.27
CA ARG A 227 -7.83 -6.67 15.55
C ARG A 227 -8.23 -8.13 15.33
N LEU A 228 -9.38 -8.36 14.70
CA LEU A 228 -9.94 -9.70 14.44
C LEU A 228 -9.05 -10.58 13.54
N GLU A 229 -8.30 -9.98 12.61
CA GLU A 229 -7.34 -10.70 11.75
C GLU A 229 -6.01 -11.03 12.48
N ILE A 230 -5.56 -10.19 13.43
CA ILE A 230 -4.32 -10.45 14.18
C ILE A 230 -4.58 -11.42 15.34
N VAL A 231 -5.67 -11.20 16.06
CA VAL A 231 -6.14 -11.99 17.20
C VAL A 231 -7.51 -12.59 16.82
N PRO A 232 -7.54 -13.73 16.10
CA PRO A 232 -8.79 -14.44 15.89
C PRO A 232 -9.36 -14.88 17.24
N GLU A 233 -10.67 -14.77 17.42
CA GLU A 233 -11.37 -14.87 18.74
C GLU A 233 -11.23 -16.21 19.48
N GLY A 234 -10.57 -17.22 18.87
CA GLY A 234 -10.18 -18.46 19.54
C GLY A 234 -8.76 -18.48 20.14
N ALA A 235 -7.91 -17.48 19.88
CA ALA A 235 -6.51 -17.48 20.33
C ALA A 235 -6.33 -16.99 21.78
N ALA A 236 -7.12 -15.99 22.21
CA ALA A 236 -7.03 -15.43 23.56
C ALA A 236 -7.53 -16.38 24.67
N ALA A 237 -8.27 -17.43 24.31
CA ALA A 237 -8.72 -18.49 25.22
C ALA A 237 -7.70 -19.63 25.38
N ALA A 238 -6.67 -19.71 24.53
CA ALA A 238 -5.69 -20.81 24.50
C ALA A 238 -4.36 -20.50 25.23
N GLU A 239 -4.16 -19.27 25.70
CA GLU A 239 -2.98 -18.85 26.47
C GLU A 239 -3.27 -18.62 27.97
N GLN A 240 -4.45 -19.03 28.45
CA GLN A 240 -4.51 -19.59 29.79
C GLN A 240 -4.07 -21.05 29.69
N ASP A 241 -2.78 -21.27 29.94
CA ASP A 241 -2.15 -22.58 30.02
C ASP A 241 -2.72 -23.33 31.24
N ASP A 242 -3.91 -23.93 31.06
CA ASP A 242 -4.54 -24.77 32.07
C ASP A 242 -3.53 -25.88 32.45
N PRO A 243 -3.03 -25.91 33.69
CA PRO A 243 -2.04 -26.89 34.09
C PRO A 243 -2.57 -28.32 33.94
N GLU A 244 -3.90 -28.52 34.00
CA GLU A 244 -4.51 -29.83 33.75
C GLU A 244 -4.47 -30.20 32.27
N GLU A 245 -4.79 -29.29 31.34
CA GLU A 245 -4.73 -29.59 29.90
C GLU A 245 -3.29 -29.80 29.42
N LYS A 246 -2.33 -29.02 29.93
CA LYS A 246 -0.90 -29.20 29.63
C LYS A 246 -0.37 -30.53 30.14
N ALA A 247 -0.65 -30.86 31.41
CA ALA A 247 -0.27 -32.14 32.00
C ALA A 247 -0.93 -33.31 31.26
N PHE A 248 -2.19 -33.16 30.83
CA PHE A 248 -2.88 -34.14 30.02
C PHE A 248 -2.22 -34.34 28.65
N ARG A 249 -1.84 -33.25 27.96
CA ARG A 249 -1.18 -33.29 26.64
C ARG A 249 0.22 -33.93 26.72
N GLU A 250 0.99 -33.64 27.77
CA GLU A 250 2.27 -34.31 28.04
C GLU A 250 2.07 -35.79 28.41
N ALA A 251 1.10 -36.13 29.27
CA ALA A 251 0.80 -37.51 29.61
C ALA A 251 0.34 -38.35 28.41
N VAL A 252 -0.55 -37.82 27.57
CA VAL A 252 -1.06 -38.51 26.37
C VAL A 252 0.05 -38.72 25.34
N SER A 253 0.96 -37.77 25.16
CA SER A 253 2.10 -37.91 24.23
C SER A 253 3.23 -38.80 24.76
N ALA A 254 3.36 -38.96 26.08
CA ALA A 254 4.31 -39.89 26.70
C ALA A 254 3.84 -41.36 26.69
N ILE A 255 2.56 -41.64 26.48
CA ILE A 255 2.01 -43.01 26.47
C ILE A 255 2.26 -43.68 25.10
N PRO A 256 2.92 -44.85 25.04
CA PRO A 256 3.11 -45.58 23.79
C PRO A 256 1.80 -46.09 23.18
N MET A 257 1.72 -46.10 21.85
CA MET A 257 0.56 -46.63 21.08
C MET A 257 0.15 -48.06 21.44
N SER A 258 1.07 -48.89 21.95
CA SER A 258 0.75 -50.23 22.48
C SER A 258 -0.17 -50.17 23.70
N ARG A 259 0.07 -49.24 24.64
CA ARG A 259 -0.76 -49.07 25.84
C ARG A 259 -2.17 -48.59 25.52
N PHE A 260 -2.34 -47.69 24.54
CA PHE A 260 -3.67 -47.31 24.05
C PHE A 260 -4.43 -48.47 23.40
N ARG A 261 -3.71 -49.41 22.76
CA ARG A 261 -4.29 -50.62 22.15
C ARG A 261 -4.65 -51.67 23.21
N GLU A 262 -3.76 -51.94 24.17
CA GLU A 262 -3.98 -52.85 25.30
C GLU A 262 -5.16 -52.40 26.18
N ALA A 263 -5.31 -51.09 26.39
CA ALA A 263 -6.44 -50.51 27.13
C ALA A 263 -7.74 -50.39 26.31
N GLY A 264 -7.74 -50.73 25.01
CA GLY A 264 -8.91 -50.57 24.12
C GLY A 264 -9.30 -49.13 23.80
N LEU A 265 -8.55 -48.12 24.27
CA LEU A 265 -8.86 -46.70 24.14
C LEU A 265 -8.52 -46.11 22.77
N LEU A 266 -7.70 -46.79 21.96
CA LEU A 266 -7.20 -46.26 20.69
C LEU A 266 -8.32 -45.85 19.71
N ASP A 267 -9.36 -46.67 19.55
CA ASP A 267 -10.49 -46.35 18.66
C ASP A 267 -11.33 -45.18 19.20
N LEU A 268 -11.46 -45.05 20.53
CA LEU A 268 -12.16 -43.94 21.17
C LEU A 268 -11.42 -42.61 20.92
N VAL A 269 -10.10 -42.59 21.09
CA VAL A 269 -9.26 -41.41 20.83
C VAL A 269 -9.29 -41.03 19.35
N LEU A 270 -9.23 -41.99 18.43
CA LEU A 270 -9.31 -41.73 16.99
C LEU A 270 -10.70 -41.24 16.53
N ARG A 271 -11.78 -41.68 17.19
CA ARG A 271 -13.14 -41.13 16.96
C ARG A 271 -13.28 -39.70 17.49
N LEU A 272 -12.73 -39.41 18.67
CA LEU A 272 -12.74 -38.07 19.27
C LEU A 272 -11.88 -37.09 18.46
N ALA A 273 -10.72 -37.54 17.96
CA ALA A 273 -9.85 -36.80 17.04
C ALA A 273 -10.31 -36.89 15.57
N GLY A 274 -11.62 -37.02 15.33
CA GLY A 274 -12.19 -37.44 14.05
C GLY A 274 -11.78 -36.59 12.83
N PRO A 275 -11.81 -37.17 11.62
CA PRO A 275 -11.35 -36.50 10.42
C PRO A 275 -12.17 -35.25 10.11
N LYS A 276 -11.52 -34.21 9.57
CA LYS A 276 -12.21 -33.12 8.86
C LYS A 276 -13.02 -33.71 7.69
N ARG A 277 -14.30 -34.00 7.92
CA ARG A 277 -15.23 -34.27 6.83
C ARG A 277 -15.42 -33.01 6.01
N GLN A 278 -14.95 -33.07 4.77
CA GLN A 278 -15.68 -32.44 3.68
C GLN A 278 -17.05 -33.13 3.61
N GLN A 279 -18.09 -32.42 4.06
CA GLN A 279 -19.47 -32.69 3.64
C GLN A 279 -19.67 -32.18 2.21
N GLU A 280 -20.68 -32.51 1.42
CA GLU A 280 -21.53 -33.71 1.15
C GLU A 280 -22.47 -33.25 0.00
N THR A 281 -22.86 -33.99 -1.04
CA THR A 281 -22.69 -35.42 -1.42
C THR A 281 -22.72 -35.55 -2.96
N ALA A 282 -22.13 -36.61 -3.53
CA ALA A 282 -22.47 -37.02 -4.90
C ALA A 282 -23.75 -37.88 -4.89
N THR A 283 -24.89 -37.28 -5.26
CA THR A 283 -26.13 -38.02 -5.57
C THR A 283 -26.93 -37.33 -6.68
N GLY A 284 -26.83 -37.91 -7.88
CA GLY A 284 -27.95 -38.04 -8.81
C GLY A 284 -28.51 -36.78 -9.51
N GLY A 285 -28.03 -36.56 -10.73
CA GLY A 285 -28.92 -36.39 -11.90
C GLY A 285 -29.63 -35.06 -12.09
N GLU A 286 -28.98 -34.17 -12.84
CA GLU A 286 -29.56 -33.59 -14.08
C GLU A 286 -28.42 -32.96 -14.89
N GLU A 287 -28.32 -33.31 -16.18
CA GLU A 287 -27.33 -32.74 -17.09
C GLU A 287 -27.73 -31.31 -17.44
N THR A 288 -27.22 -30.35 -16.65
CA THR A 288 -27.14 -28.96 -17.07
C THR A 288 -25.77 -28.73 -17.68
N GLU A 289 -25.72 -28.73 -19.03
CA GLU A 289 -24.52 -28.35 -19.78
C GLU A 289 -24.04 -26.96 -19.30
N SER A 290 -22.74 -26.84 -19.07
CA SER A 290 -22.15 -25.58 -18.65
C SER A 290 -22.30 -24.56 -19.79
N ILE A 291 -22.91 -23.40 -19.49
CA ILE A 291 -23.09 -22.29 -20.43
C ILE A 291 -21.75 -21.84 -21.05
N ASP A 292 -20.64 -22.01 -20.32
CA ASP A 292 -19.29 -21.68 -20.78
C ASP A 292 -18.71 -22.67 -21.84
N GLU A 293 -19.36 -23.81 -22.08
CA GLU A 293 -18.95 -24.81 -23.08
C GLU A 293 -19.94 -24.93 -24.27
N MET A 294 -21.03 -24.15 -24.27
CA MET A 294 -22.05 -24.20 -25.33
C MET A 294 -21.63 -23.45 -26.60
N ASP A 295 -21.80 -24.08 -27.77
CA ASP A 295 -21.66 -23.39 -29.06
C ASP A 295 -22.78 -22.35 -29.27
N VAL A 296 -22.49 -21.30 -30.04
CA VAL A 296 -23.33 -20.10 -30.22
C VAL A 296 -24.73 -20.46 -30.72
N ASP A 297 -24.84 -21.47 -31.59
CA ASP A 297 -26.13 -21.94 -32.13
C ASP A 297 -27.05 -22.56 -31.06
N ASN A 298 -26.51 -23.17 -30.01
CA ASN A 298 -27.31 -23.73 -28.90
C ASN A 298 -27.75 -22.63 -27.92
N LEU A 299 -26.89 -21.64 -27.66
CA LEU A 299 -27.25 -20.43 -26.88
C LEU A 299 -28.41 -19.66 -27.52
N ILE A 300 -28.43 -19.55 -28.86
CA ILE A 300 -29.51 -18.88 -29.60
C ILE A 300 -30.84 -19.63 -29.46
N ARG A 301 -30.84 -20.97 -29.47
CA ARG A 301 -32.07 -21.75 -29.23
C ARG A 301 -32.62 -21.56 -27.81
N MET A 302 -31.76 -21.64 -26.80
CA MET A 302 -32.17 -21.48 -25.40
C MET A 302 -32.80 -20.11 -25.11
N ALA A 303 -32.33 -19.05 -25.80
CA ALA A 303 -32.89 -17.70 -25.66
C ALA A 303 -34.27 -17.52 -26.35
N LEU A 304 -34.67 -18.42 -27.25
CA LEU A 304 -35.92 -18.30 -28.03
C LEU A 304 -37.08 -19.10 -27.43
N ASP A 305 -36.82 -20.23 -26.78
CA ASP A 305 -37.87 -21.06 -26.13
C ASP A 305 -38.28 -20.53 -24.74
N GLY A 306 -37.60 -19.50 -24.21
CA GLY A 306 -37.89 -18.89 -22.90
C GLY A 306 -39.15 -18.01 -22.81
N LYS A 307 -40.11 -18.16 -23.73
CA LYS A 307 -41.37 -17.39 -23.75
C LYS A 307 -42.56 -18.28 -24.12
N ASP A 308 -43.08 -19.00 -23.13
CA ASP A 308 -44.53 -19.24 -22.97
C ASP A 308 -44.83 -19.84 -21.58
N SER A 309 -45.11 -18.96 -20.61
CA SER A 309 -45.83 -19.22 -19.35
C SER A 309 -46.25 -17.89 -18.70
#